data_AF-A0A0D6MI77-F1
#
_entry.id   AF-A0A0D6MI77-F1
#
_cell.length_a   1.000
_cell.length_b   1.000
_cell.length_c   1.000
_cell.angle_alpha   90.00
_cell.angle_beta   90.00
_cell.angle_gamma   90.00
#
_symmetry.space_group_name_H-M   'P 1'
#
loop_
_entity.id
_entity.type
_entity.pdbx_description
1 polymer ?
#
loop_
_entity_poly.entity_id
_entity_poly.type
_entity_poly.pdbx_seq_one_letter_code
_entity_poly.pdbx_strand_id
1 'polypeptide(L)'
;MPAPIVRSDEPEAIALPGEASQRTDGHDPEPEAPAPIAVAPVPLVELPRLAAEPVKSRDAFLYVLADRDAGLGTSGLLPDTLDPPILFERGAVAEALRRAVEDDATVSALACFRVRRYLVPELQDDPDGTARLGAPCYLFVGP
;
A
#
# COMPACT_ATOMS: atom_id res chain seq x y z
N MET A 1 92.83 13.75 -1.56
CA MET A 1 93.14 13.80 -3.01
C MET A 1 92.40 12.67 -3.70
N PRO A 2 91.86 12.80 -4.92
CA PRO A 2 91.03 13.86 -5.54
C PRO A 2 89.65 13.30 -5.99
N ALA A 3 88.73 14.19 -6.42
CA ALA A 3 87.65 13.86 -7.37
C ALA A 3 88.09 14.31 -8.78
N PRO A 4 87.66 13.65 -9.87
CA PRO A 4 86.96 14.39 -10.94
C PRO A 4 85.87 13.56 -11.71
N ILE A 5 84.68 14.10 -12.02
CA ILE A 5 84.22 14.94 -13.17
C ILE A 5 83.66 14.15 -14.39
N VAL A 6 82.31 14.18 -14.49
CA VAL A 6 81.42 14.57 -15.63
C VAL A 6 81.79 14.23 -17.08
N ARG A 7 80.82 13.63 -17.82
CA ARG A 7 80.21 14.07 -19.13
C ARG A 7 78.82 13.39 -19.22
N SER A 8 77.65 14.04 -19.32
CA SER A 8 77.09 15.04 -20.25
C SER A 8 77.21 14.64 -21.72
N ASP A 9 76.11 14.12 -22.29
CA ASP A 9 75.56 14.55 -23.58
C ASP A 9 74.10 14.05 -23.75
N GLU A 10 73.17 15.00 -23.86
CA GLU A 10 71.83 14.92 -24.47
C GLU A 10 71.96 14.75 -26.01
N PRO A 11 70.92 14.84 -26.87
CA PRO A 11 69.47 14.64 -26.73
C PRO A 11 68.91 13.72 -27.86
N GLU A 12 67.67 13.20 -27.75
CA GLU A 12 66.92 12.90 -28.97
C GLU A 12 65.39 13.10 -28.84
N ALA A 13 64.96 14.11 -29.59
CA ALA A 13 63.66 14.48 -30.13
C ALA A 13 62.41 13.59 -29.88
N ILE A 14 61.42 14.23 -29.26
CA ILE A 14 60.06 14.51 -29.76
C ILE A 14 59.46 13.50 -30.77
N ALA A 15 58.38 12.83 -30.34
CA ALA A 15 57.22 12.56 -31.18
C ALA A 15 55.93 12.60 -30.34
N LEU A 16 55.10 13.62 -30.56
CA LEU A 16 53.65 13.54 -30.32
C LEU A 16 53.06 12.66 -31.43
N PRO A 17 52.12 11.76 -31.12
CA PRO A 17 50.74 12.11 -31.44
C PRO A 17 49.69 11.49 -30.51
N GLY A 18 48.48 12.05 -30.54
CA GLY A 18 47.26 11.28 -30.34
C GLY A 18 46.54 11.58 -29.05
N GLU A 19 45.58 12.49 -29.15
CA GLU A 19 44.44 12.60 -28.25
C GLU A 19 43.83 11.20 -28.00
N ALA A 20 43.92 10.72 -26.77
CA ALA A 20 42.94 9.77 -26.24
C ALA A 20 42.32 10.44 -25.03
N SER A 21 41.32 11.28 -25.32
CA SER A 21 40.34 11.76 -24.36
C SER A 21 39.66 10.54 -23.73
N GLN A 22 40.23 10.01 -22.66
CA GLN A 22 39.48 9.15 -21.76
C GLN A 22 38.54 10.10 -21.02
N ARG A 23 37.37 10.33 -21.65
CA ARG A 23 36.18 10.68 -20.88
C ARG A 23 36.03 9.53 -19.89
N THR A 24 36.46 9.75 -18.66
CA THR A 24 35.81 9.10 -17.54
C THR A 24 34.37 9.57 -17.67
N ASP A 25 33.49 8.71 -18.21
CA ASP A 25 32.06 8.83 -18.03
C ASP A 25 31.87 8.81 -16.51
N GLY A 26 31.93 10.00 -15.92
CA GLY A 26 31.39 10.30 -14.61
C GLY A 26 29.89 10.19 -14.79
N HIS A 27 29.40 8.96 -14.83
CA HIS A 27 28.03 8.70 -14.49
C HIS A 27 27.97 8.94 -12.98
N ASP A 28 27.67 10.19 -12.61
CA ASP A 28 27.04 10.46 -11.32
C ASP A 28 25.95 9.38 -11.17
N PRO A 29 25.99 8.55 -10.11
CA PRO A 29 24.89 7.63 -9.90
C PRO A 29 23.63 8.49 -9.80
N GLU A 30 22.70 8.29 -10.75
CA GLU A 30 21.40 8.95 -10.73
C GLU A 30 20.87 8.82 -9.29
N PRO A 31 20.49 9.94 -8.62
CA PRO A 31 20.04 9.88 -7.25
C PRO A 31 18.87 8.90 -7.20
N GLU A 32 19.10 7.77 -6.50
CA GLU A 32 18.15 6.68 -6.40
C GLU A 32 16.81 7.28 -6.00
N ALA A 33 15.81 7.19 -6.89
CA ALA A 33 14.50 7.77 -6.64
C ALA A 33 14.03 7.30 -5.27
N PRO A 34 13.47 8.19 -4.42
CA PRO A 34 13.03 7.80 -3.09
C PRO A 34 12.15 6.57 -3.23
N ALA A 35 12.52 5.49 -2.53
CA ALA A 35 11.75 4.26 -2.57
C ALA A 35 10.28 4.59 -2.31
N PRO A 36 9.35 4.09 -3.13
CA PRO A 36 7.93 4.37 -2.93
C PRO A 36 7.57 3.95 -1.50
N ILE A 37 6.87 4.82 -0.79
CA ILE A 37 6.37 4.51 0.56
C ILE A 37 5.50 3.27 0.41
N ALA A 38 5.97 2.14 0.94
CA ALA A 38 5.23 0.89 0.86
C ALA A 38 3.97 1.02 1.71
N VAL A 39 2.82 1.02 1.05
CA VAL A 39 1.52 1.03 1.71
C VAL A 39 1.33 -0.31 2.41
N ALA A 40 1.28 -0.30 3.73
CA ALA A 40 1.06 -1.51 4.51
C ALA A 40 -0.44 -1.85 4.55
N PRO A 41 -0.83 -3.11 4.34
CA PRO A 41 -2.23 -3.52 4.44
C PRO A 41 -2.73 -3.42 5.88
N VAL A 42 -3.98 -3.00 6.03
CA VAL A 42 -4.65 -2.93 7.34
C VAL A 42 -5.11 -4.34 7.74
N PRO A 43 -4.79 -4.82 8.94
CA PRO A 43 -5.13 -6.18 9.34
C PRO A 43 -6.65 -6.40 9.42
N LEU A 44 -7.10 -7.49 8.81
CA LEU A 44 -8.49 -7.94 8.83
C LEU A 44 -8.65 -9.21 9.66
N VAL A 45 -9.80 -9.33 10.32
CA VAL A 45 -10.20 -10.57 11.02
C VAL A 45 -11.51 -11.05 10.42
N GLU A 46 -11.50 -12.24 9.82
CA GLU A 46 -12.72 -12.89 9.34
C GLU A 46 -13.62 -13.26 10.53
N LEU A 47 -14.91 -13.05 10.37
CA LEU A 47 -15.93 -13.41 11.34
C LEU A 47 -16.76 -14.58 10.81
N PRO A 48 -17.14 -15.53 11.70
CA PRO A 48 -18.13 -16.53 11.33
C PRO A 48 -19.43 -15.83 10.93
N ARG A 49 -20.12 -16.41 9.94
CA ARG A 49 -21.26 -15.86 9.18
C ARG A 49 -22.49 -15.40 9.97
N LEU A 50 -22.46 -15.43 11.29
CA LEU A 50 -23.63 -15.15 12.13
C LEU A 50 -23.29 -14.40 13.44
N ALA A 51 -22.23 -13.61 13.48
CA ALA A 51 -21.80 -12.91 14.71
C ALA A 51 -22.20 -11.42 14.79
N ALA A 52 -23.15 -10.95 13.98
CA ALA A 52 -23.54 -9.54 13.94
C ALA A 52 -24.95 -9.31 14.49
N GLU A 53 -25.08 -9.23 15.82
CA GLU A 53 -26.26 -8.61 16.44
C GLU A 53 -26.10 -7.09 16.40
N PRO A 54 -27.16 -6.32 16.11
CA PRO A 54 -27.11 -4.87 16.16
C PRO A 54 -26.80 -4.39 17.58
N VAL A 55 -25.87 -3.45 17.70
CA VAL A 55 -25.49 -2.83 18.98
C VAL A 55 -25.97 -1.38 19.01
N LYS A 56 -26.43 -0.91 20.18
CA LYS A 56 -26.98 0.44 20.36
C LYS A 56 -25.92 1.55 20.40
N SER A 57 -24.64 1.21 20.56
CA SER A 57 -23.51 2.14 20.62
C SER A 57 -22.58 1.95 19.43
N ARG A 58 -21.86 3.03 19.04
CA ARG A 58 -20.79 2.95 18.04
C ARG A 58 -19.77 1.87 18.42
N ASP A 59 -19.50 0.97 17.47
CA ASP A 59 -18.54 -0.10 17.64
C ASP A 59 -17.11 0.44 17.45
N ALA A 60 -16.12 -0.18 18.10
CA ALA A 60 -14.71 0.11 17.88
C ALA A 60 -14.19 -0.46 16.54
N PHE A 61 -15.03 -1.26 15.87
CA PHE A 61 -14.73 -1.91 14.61
C PHE A 61 -15.60 -1.37 13.47
N LEU A 62 -15.03 -1.39 12.28
CA LEU A 62 -15.75 -1.29 11.02
C LEU A 62 -15.68 -2.65 10.31
N TYR A 63 -16.60 -2.87 9.39
CA TYR A 63 -16.77 -4.17 8.75
C TYR A 63 -16.71 -4.03 7.23
N VAL A 64 -16.21 -5.06 6.55
CA VAL A 64 -16.23 -5.17 5.10
C VAL A 64 -16.84 -6.51 4.71
N LEU A 65 -17.68 -6.49 3.68
CA LEU A 65 -18.23 -7.68 3.05
C LEU A 65 -17.50 -7.88 1.72
N ALA A 66 -17.00 -9.08 1.50
CA ALA A 66 -16.27 -9.43 0.29
C ALA A 66 -16.46 -10.92 -0.02
N ASP A 67 -16.14 -11.34 -1.24
CA ASP A 67 -16.08 -12.76 -1.56
C ASP A 67 -14.99 -13.46 -0.75
N ARG A 68 -15.26 -14.68 -0.29
CA ARG A 68 -14.32 -15.50 0.49
C ARG A 68 -13.03 -15.78 -0.29
N ASP A 69 -13.12 -15.88 -1.61
CA ASP A 69 -11.98 -16.13 -2.49
C ASP A 69 -11.13 -14.86 -2.75
N ALA A 70 -11.54 -13.70 -2.24
CA ALA A 70 -10.80 -12.43 -2.41
C ALA A 70 -9.47 -12.38 -1.63
N GLY A 71 -9.17 -13.36 -0.77
CA GLY A 71 -7.89 -13.45 -0.06
C GLY A 71 -7.62 -12.34 0.96
N LEU A 72 -8.63 -11.52 1.29
CA LEU A 72 -8.49 -10.37 2.19
C LEU A 72 -8.04 -10.74 3.61
N GLY A 73 -8.38 -11.93 4.09
CA GLY A 73 -7.93 -12.41 5.41
C GLY A 73 -6.42 -12.62 5.52
N THR A 74 -5.75 -12.94 4.40
CA THR A 74 -4.29 -13.13 4.35
C THR A 74 -3.55 -11.87 3.93
N SER A 75 -4.13 -11.10 3.01
CA SER A 75 -3.51 -9.90 2.45
C SER A 75 -3.79 -8.64 3.26
N GLY A 76 -4.81 -8.64 4.12
CA GLY A 76 -5.34 -7.45 4.76
C GLY A 76 -6.09 -6.53 3.78
N LEU A 77 -6.51 -5.37 4.27
CA LEU A 77 -7.17 -4.35 3.47
C LEU A 77 -6.11 -3.41 2.89
N LEU A 78 -5.93 -3.43 1.58
CA LEU A 78 -5.09 -2.47 0.89
C LEU A 78 -5.89 -1.18 0.62
N PRO A 79 -5.36 -0.01 0.99
CA PRO A 79 -5.93 1.25 0.54
C PRO A 79 -5.72 1.39 -0.97
N ASP A 80 -6.80 1.61 -1.70
CA ASP A 80 -6.77 1.95 -3.13
C ASP A 80 -7.63 3.20 -3.33
N THR A 81 -7.08 4.23 -3.96
CA THR A 81 -7.81 5.48 -4.23
C THR A 81 -8.64 5.40 -5.50
N LEU A 82 -8.34 4.46 -6.41
CA LEU A 82 -9.09 4.22 -7.64
C LEU A 82 -10.32 3.35 -7.39
N ASP A 83 -10.23 2.42 -6.43
CA ASP A 83 -11.34 1.57 -6.00
C ASP A 83 -11.38 1.44 -4.46
N PRO A 84 -11.76 2.52 -3.75
CA PRO A 84 -11.69 2.54 -2.30
C PRO A 84 -12.68 1.57 -1.64
N PRO A 85 -12.22 0.74 -0.69
CA PRO A 85 -13.08 -0.22 -0.04
C PRO A 85 -14.14 0.47 0.83
N ILE A 86 -15.36 -0.05 0.72
CA ILE A 86 -16.50 0.40 1.49
C ILE A 86 -16.51 -0.29 2.85
N LEU A 87 -16.64 0.51 3.90
CA LEU A 87 -16.71 0.07 5.28
C LEU A 87 -18.11 0.33 5.86
N PHE A 88 -18.57 -0.62 6.67
CA PHE A 88 -19.91 -0.67 7.21
C PHE A 88 -19.89 -0.66 8.75
N GLU A 89 -20.92 -0.06 9.35
CA GLU A 89 -21.25 -0.24 10.76
C GLU A 89 -21.84 -1.64 10.99
N ARG A 90 -21.71 -2.17 12.20
CA ARG A 90 -22.20 -3.51 12.56
C ARG A 90 -23.68 -3.72 12.21
N GLY A 91 -24.52 -2.72 12.48
CA GLY A 91 -25.96 -2.78 12.20
C GLY A 91 -26.28 -2.87 10.70
N ALA A 92 -25.49 -2.21 9.85
CA ALA A 92 -25.67 -2.30 8.40
C ALA A 92 -25.27 -3.68 7.87
N VAL A 93 -24.17 -4.25 8.37
CA VAL A 93 -23.75 -5.62 8.03
C VAL A 93 -24.77 -6.65 8.49
N ALA A 94 -25.29 -6.54 9.71
CA ALA A 94 -26.31 -7.44 10.24
C ALA A 94 -27.54 -7.48 9.33
N GLU A 95 -28.03 -6.31 8.91
CA GLU A 95 -29.18 -6.19 8.00
C GLU A 95 -28.87 -6.72 6.60
N ALA A 96 -27.69 -6.43 6.05
CA ALA A 96 -27.27 -6.94 4.75
C ALA A 96 -27.17 -8.47 4.73
N LEU A 97 -26.59 -9.07 5.78
CA LEU A 97 -26.52 -10.52 5.94
C LEU A 97 -27.91 -11.14 6.10
N ARG A 98 -28.81 -10.51 6.87
CA ARG A 98 -30.20 -10.95 7.03
C ARG A 98 -30.93 -11.02 5.69
N ARG A 99 -30.84 -9.96 4.88
CA ARG A 99 -31.45 -9.92 3.54
C ARG A 99 -30.84 -10.96 2.61
N ALA A 100 -29.53 -11.11 2.62
CA ALA A 100 -28.86 -12.11 1.79
C ALA A 100 -29.36 -13.53 2.10
N VAL A 101 -29.57 -13.85 3.39
CA VAL A 101 -30.17 -15.13 3.83
C VAL A 101 -31.62 -15.28 3.36
N GLU A 102 -32.41 -14.20 3.40
CA GLU A 102 -33.81 -14.20 2.95
C GLU A 102 -33.97 -14.38 1.43
N ASP A 103 -33.02 -13.85 0.65
CA ASP A 103 -33.06 -13.86 -0.82
C ASP A 103 -32.51 -15.17 -1.45
N ASP A 104 -32.05 -16.14 -0.65
CA ASP A 104 -31.42 -17.41 -1.07
C ASP A 104 -30.22 -17.23 -2.05
N ALA A 105 -29.77 -15.99 -2.19
CA ALA A 105 -28.80 -15.56 -3.19
C ALA A 105 -27.40 -15.80 -2.66
N THR A 106 -26.74 -16.87 -3.12
CA THR A 106 -25.28 -17.08 -3.11
C THR A 106 -24.58 -16.64 -1.82
N VAL A 107 -25.26 -16.74 -0.68
CA VAL A 107 -24.73 -16.25 0.60
C VAL A 107 -23.46 -17.02 0.88
N SER A 108 -23.34 -18.27 0.42
CA SER A 108 -22.16 -19.15 0.35
C SER A 108 -20.83 -18.48 -0.03
N ALA A 109 -20.83 -17.37 -0.76
CA ALA A 109 -19.60 -16.73 -1.22
C ALA A 109 -19.12 -15.58 -0.30
N LEU A 110 -20.03 -14.86 0.37
CA LEU A 110 -19.65 -13.66 1.13
C LEU A 110 -19.00 -13.98 2.49
N ALA A 111 -17.82 -13.42 2.73
CA ALA A 111 -17.12 -13.37 4.00
C ALA A 111 -17.28 -11.98 4.62
N CYS A 112 -17.36 -11.95 5.95
CA CYS A 112 -17.41 -10.72 6.72
C CYS A 112 -16.08 -10.56 7.45
N PHE A 113 -15.41 -9.43 7.24
CA PHE A 113 -14.18 -9.10 7.96
C PHE A 113 -14.38 -7.85 8.80
N ARG A 114 -13.66 -7.76 9.92
CA ARG A 114 -13.60 -6.56 10.76
C ARG A 114 -12.22 -5.93 10.76
N VAL A 115 -12.21 -4.61 10.89
CA VAL A 115 -11.02 -3.76 11.05
C VAL A 115 -11.23 -2.81 12.23
N ARG A 116 -10.17 -2.50 12.99
CA ARG A 116 -10.27 -1.53 14.09
C ARG A 116 -10.34 -0.12 13.53
N ARG A 117 -11.33 0.66 13.96
CA ARG A 117 -11.61 2.01 13.41
C ARG A 117 -10.41 2.94 13.48
N TYR A 118 -9.62 2.91 14.56
CA TYR A 118 -8.45 3.78 14.70
C TYR A 118 -7.27 3.42 13.78
N LEU A 119 -7.29 2.24 13.16
CA LEU A 119 -6.30 1.87 12.13
C LEU A 119 -6.63 2.44 10.76
N VAL A 120 -7.76 3.16 10.64
CA VAL A 120 -8.25 3.74 9.39
C VAL A 120 -8.33 5.27 9.57
N PRO A 121 -7.20 5.99 9.50
CA PRO A 121 -7.14 7.42 9.80
C PRO A 121 -7.82 8.30 8.72
N GLU A 122 -7.93 7.82 7.49
CA GLU A 122 -8.46 8.56 6.32
C GLU A 122 -9.92 8.20 6.01
N LEU A 123 -10.72 7.94 7.04
CA LEU A 123 -12.14 7.66 6.86
C LEU A 123 -12.88 8.91 6.39
N GLN A 124 -13.59 8.79 5.27
CA GLN A 124 -14.64 9.74 4.90
C GLN A 124 -15.98 9.25 5.44
N ASP A 125 -16.72 10.16 6.08
CA ASP A 125 -18.04 9.89 6.66
C ASP A 125 -19.13 9.84 5.58
N ASP A 126 -19.97 8.81 5.63
CA ASP A 126 -21.26 8.62 4.93
C ASP A 126 -21.29 9.17 3.49
N PRO A 127 -20.57 8.53 2.54
CA PRO A 127 -20.37 9.06 1.20
C PRO A 127 -21.67 9.30 0.43
N ASP A 128 -22.71 8.49 0.70
CA ASP A 128 -23.99 8.57 0.01
C ASP A 128 -25.06 9.34 0.82
N GLY A 129 -24.70 9.91 1.98
CA GLY A 129 -25.64 10.65 2.85
C GLY A 129 -26.81 9.79 3.32
N THR A 130 -26.61 8.48 3.40
CA THR A 130 -27.67 7.51 3.59
C THR A 130 -27.58 6.75 4.89
N ALA A 131 -26.75 7.15 5.87
CA ALA A 131 -26.48 6.49 7.17
C ALA A 131 -27.71 5.88 7.88
N ARG A 132 -28.22 4.80 7.30
CA ARG A 132 -29.44 4.06 7.58
C ARG A 132 -29.01 2.61 7.67
N LEU A 133 -29.80 1.82 8.38
CA LEU A 133 -29.56 0.39 8.51
C LEU A 133 -29.54 -0.25 7.11
N GLY A 134 -28.40 -0.86 6.78
CA GLY A 134 -28.16 -1.58 5.53
C GLY A 134 -27.42 -0.79 4.45
N ALA A 135 -27.08 0.47 4.66
CA ALA A 135 -26.28 1.26 3.72
C ALA A 135 -24.77 1.22 4.06
N PRO A 136 -23.89 1.32 3.05
CA PRO A 136 -22.51 1.82 3.22
C PRO A 136 -22.47 3.06 4.11
N CYS A 137 -21.44 3.20 4.94
CA CYS A 137 -21.36 4.35 5.83
C CYS A 137 -19.98 5.00 5.93
N TYR A 138 -18.92 4.34 5.49
CA TYR A 138 -17.60 4.97 5.38
C TYR A 138 -16.86 4.50 4.13
N LEU A 139 -15.99 5.38 3.65
CA LEU A 139 -15.04 5.08 2.61
C LEU A 139 -13.63 5.13 3.18
N PHE A 140 -12.85 4.06 3.02
CA PHE A 140 -11.42 4.12 3.29
C PHE A 140 -10.70 4.52 2.01
N VAL A 141 -10.34 5.79 1.93
CA VAL A 141 -9.43 6.29 0.91
C VAL A 141 -8.03 6.24 1.49
N GLY A 142 -7.05 5.70 0.75
CA GLY A 142 -5.65 5.73 1.21
C GLY A 142 -5.06 7.14 1.27
N PRO A 143 -3.82 7.27 1.77
CA PRO A 143 -3.08 8.53 1.77
C PRO A 143 -2.68 8.98 0.37
#